data_AF-F0SR04-F1
#
_entry.id   AF-F0SR04-F1
#
_cell.length_a   1.000
_cell.length_b   1.000
_cell.length_c   1.000
_cell.angle_alpha   90.00
_cell.angle_beta   90.00
_cell.angle_gamma   90.00
#
_symmetry.space_group_name_H-M   'P 1'
#
loop_
_entity.id
_entity.type
_entity.pdbx_description
1 polymer ?
#
loop_
_entity_poly.entity_id
_entity_poly.type
_entity_poly.pdbx_seq_one_letter_code
_entity_poly.pdbx_strand_id
1 'polypeptide(L)'
;MPIDGAFFHGKVEERPNCPIYHDAISCLTEIHTMTNLPSANQRFALGPILGLFVLVSYGALTVAQTGQKAETESEQTESAETEKSPIDTKDLDEEIAEFPVSDVGVKAGEILIELTNAYREENELEKLSADDTLQKACRSYAITLANRGQFGHEVDGSTPAERTTEAGYKWQYIAENLLYREGYTEDDARELAEFTLKQWQESPGHNKNLLASQPSECGVAVFIDSESKVTYVTMLYGFPKDAKRKLVVDPETGETVKKMIE
;
A
#
# COMPACT_ATOMS: atom_id res chain seq x y z
N MET A 1 -49.07 22.03 14.23
CA MET A 1 -48.22 21.72 15.39
C MET A 1 -46.96 21.07 14.85
N PRO A 2 -45.77 21.67 15.01
CA PRO A 2 -44.52 21.01 14.68
C PRO A 2 -44.18 20.02 15.81
N ILE A 3 -43.57 18.90 15.46
CA ILE A 3 -43.09 17.88 16.39
C ILE A 3 -41.62 18.16 16.68
N ASP A 4 -41.33 18.19 17.98
CA ASP A 4 -40.10 18.59 18.62
C ASP A 4 -38.87 17.75 18.22
N GLY A 5 -37.73 18.44 18.21
CA GLY A 5 -36.40 17.84 18.14
C GLY A 5 -35.97 17.26 19.49
N ALA A 6 -35.36 16.08 19.44
CA ALA A 6 -34.58 15.53 20.54
C ALA A 6 -33.10 15.60 20.18
N PHE A 7 -32.42 16.56 20.79
CA PHE A 7 -30.97 16.62 20.92
C PHE A 7 -30.47 15.39 21.69
N PHE A 8 -29.65 14.56 21.05
CA PHE A 8 -28.76 13.65 21.78
C PHE A 8 -27.36 14.28 21.82
N HIS A 9 -27.01 14.81 22.99
CA HIS A 9 -25.63 15.13 23.36
C HIS A 9 -24.92 13.83 23.72
N GLY A 10 -24.32 13.15 22.74
CA GLY A 10 -23.30 12.13 22.97
C GLY A 10 -21.93 12.81 22.95
N LYS A 11 -21.20 12.76 24.07
CA LYS A 11 -19.83 13.26 24.17
C LYS A 11 -18.95 12.52 23.15
N VAL A 12 -18.29 13.27 22.28
CA VAL A 12 -17.15 12.78 21.50
C VAL A 12 -16.02 12.55 22.50
N GLU A 13 -15.71 11.29 22.81
CA GLU A 13 -14.43 10.96 23.43
C GLU A 13 -13.35 11.17 22.36
N GLU A 14 -12.51 12.17 22.58
CA GLU A 14 -11.31 12.42 21.79
C GLU A 14 -10.38 11.21 21.91
N ARG A 15 -10.26 10.41 20.84
CA ARG A 15 -9.20 9.40 20.75
C ARG A 15 -7.87 10.13 20.52
N PRO A 16 -6.79 9.78 21.26
CA PRO A 16 -5.53 10.49 21.19
C PRO A 16 -4.77 10.13 19.91
N ASN A 17 -4.29 11.15 19.19
CA ASN A 17 -3.16 11.15 18.25
C ASN A 17 -2.96 9.87 17.40
N CYS A 18 -3.50 9.87 16.18
CA CYS A 18 -3.04 8.98 15.12
C CYS A 18 -1.77 9.58 14.47
N PRO A 19 -0.57 8.97 14.59
CA PRO A 19 0.64 9.48 13.97
C PRO A 19 0.87 8.72 12.66
N ILE A 20 0.03 8.92 11.65
CA ILE A 20 0.21 8.28 10.34
C ILE A 20 0.09 9.32 9.24
N TYR A 21 1.11 10.19 9.16
CA TYR A 21 1.36 11.05 8.00
C TYR A 21 2.77 10.88 7.42
N HIS A 22 3.60 9.99 7.98
CA HIS A 22 5.00 9.88 7.58
C HIS A 22 5.30 8.86 6.46
N ASP A 23 4.47 7.82 6.28
CA ASP A 23 4.74 6.81 5.25
C ASP A 23 4.09 7.09 3.89
N ALA A 24 3.08 7.97 3.84
CA ALA A 24 2.54 8.48 2.57
C ALA A 24 3.51 9.44 1.85
N ILE A 25 4.50 10.01 2.56
CA ILE A 25 5.40 11.04 2.03
C ILE A 25 6.62 10.45 1.30
N SER A 26 6.95 9.16 1.48
CA SER A 26 8.04 8.53 0.72
C SER A 26 7.72 8.29 -0.76
N CYS A 27 6.52 8.65 -1.24
CA CYS A 27 6.13 8.50 -2.65
C CYS A 27 5.85 9.84 -3.38
N LEU A 28 6.03 11.00 -2.73
CA LEU A 28 5.69 12.32 -3.30
C LEU A 28 6.88 13.28 -3.51
N THR A 29 8.12 12.84 -3.35
CA THR A 29 9.31 13.71 -3.47
C THR A 29 10.10 13.60 -4.77
N GLU A 30 9.45 13.33 -5.90
CA GLU A 30 10.01 13.64 -7.23
C GLU A 30 8.90 14.09 -8.17
N ILE A 31 8.62 15.40 -8.20
CA ILE A 31 8.22 16.22 -9.36
C ILE A 31 8.08 17.64 -8.83
N HIS A 32 9.10 18.48 -9.06
CA HIS A 32 8.94 19.89 -9.45
C HIS A 32 10.31 20.49 -9.75
N THR A 33 10.82 20.24 -10.95
CA THR A 33 11.45 21.28 -11.79
C THR A 33 11.56 20.71 -13.19
N MET A 34 10.80 21.26 -14.14
CA MET A 34 11.17 21.49 -15.55
C MET A 34 9.96 22.10 -16.27
N THR A 35 9.83 23.42 -16.19
CA THR A 35 9.10 24.19 -17.21
C THR A 35 10.13 25.00 -17.99
N ASN A 36 10.22 24.72 -19.29
CA ASN A 36 11.09 25.40 -20.24
C ASN A 36 10.61 26.83 -20.59
N LEU A 37 11.61 27.67 -20.87
CA LEU A 37 11.70 29.07 -21.36
C LEU A 37 10.78 29.46 -22.54
N PRO A 38 10.47 30.77 -22.82
CA PRO A 38 11.45 31.72 -23.40
C PRO A 38 11.35 33.26 -23.13
N SER A 39 12.52 33.90 -23.36
CA SER A 39 12.89 35.24 -23.88
C SER A 39 12.56 36.59 -23.18
N ALA A 40 13.67 37.26 -22.81
CA ALA A 40 14.12 38.63 -23.16
C ALA A 40 13.54 39.92 -22.48
N ASN A 41 14.50 40.66 -21.89
CA ASN A 41 14.63 42.13 -21.71
C ASN A 41 13.72 42.88 -20.71
N GLN A 42 14.26 43.25 -19.54
CA GLN A 42 14.76 44.62 -19.24
C GLN A 42 15.28 44.77 -17.78
N ARG A 43 16.21 45.73 -17.66
CA ARG A 43 17.12 46.14 -16.56
C ARG A 43 16.45 46.69 -15.28
N PHE A 44 17.02 46.50 -14.08
CA PHE A 44 17.88 47.48 -13.34
C PHE A 44 18.04 47.17 -11.84
N ALA A 45 19.23 47.54 -11.33
CA ALA A 45 19.58 48.05 -9.99
C ALA A 45 20.09 47.09 -8.89
N LEU A 46 21.22 47.53 -8.29
CA LEU A 46 22.13 46.90 -7.35
C LEU A 46 21.94 47.41 -5.91
N GLY A 47 22.22 46.54 -4.94
CA GLY A 47 22.90 46.84 -3.66
C GLY A 47 22.06 46.83 -2.37
N PRO A 48 22.68 46.81 -1.16
CA PRO A 48 24.02 46.34 -0.79
C PRO A 48 24.03 45.37 0.42
N ILE A 49 25.24 44.86 0.71
CA ILE A 49 25.62 43.86 1.72
C ILE A 49 25.99 44.55 3.06
N LEU A 50 25.53 43.98 4.19
CA LEU A 50 26.15 44.01 5.53
C LEU A 50 25.87 42.63 6.16
N GLY A 51 26.78 41.86 6.76
CA GLY A 51 28.03 42.18 7.42
C GLY A 51 27.87 42.04 8.94
N LEU A 52 28.04 40.84 9.50
CA LEU A 52 28.24 40.67 10.95
C LEU A 52 29.17 39.48 11.25
N PHE A 53 30.41 39.81 11.60
CA PHE A 53 31.39 38.92 12.23
C PHE A 53 31.22 39.02 13.75
N VAL A 54 31.16 37.89 14.46
CA VAL A 54 31.40 37.85 15.91
C VAL A 54 32.60 36.95 16.17
N LEU A 55 33.64 37.58 16.71
CA LEU A 55 34.84 36.97 17.28
C LEU A 55 34.53 36.48 18.70
N VAL A 56 34.92 35.26 19.04
CA VAL A 56 35.18 34.88 20.43
C VAL A 56 36.59 34.28 20.50
N SER A 57 37.38 34.88 21.38
CA SER A 57 38.80 34.67 21.64
C SER A 57 39.09 33.48 22.54
N TYR A 58 40.27 32.90 22.32
CA TYR A 58 40.93 31.85 23.10
C TYR A 58 41.41 32.33 24.48
N GLY A 59 41.47 31.39 25.44
CA GLY A 59 42.22 31.52 26.70
C GLY A 59 42.36 30.16 27.38
N ALA A 60 43.60 29.66 27.47
CA ALA A 60 44.00 28.29 27.83
C ALA A 60 44.24 28.08 29.34
N LEU A 61 44.38 26.82 29.82
CA LEU A 61 45.67 26.14 30.11
C LEU A 61 45.53 24.94 31.10
N THR A 62 45.99 23.77 30.63
CA THR A 62 46.76 22.66 31.30
C THR A 62 46.27 21.96 32.59
N VAL A 63 45.99 20.64 32.54
CA VAL A 63 46.84 19.42 32.77
C VAL A 63 46.85 18.91 34.22
N ALA A 64 46.40 17.66 34.43
CA ALA A 64 47.08 16.66 35.27
C ALA A 64 46.54 15.24 34.97
N GLN A 65 47.47 14.29 34.85
CA GLN A 65 47.26 12.87 34.56
C GLN A 65 46.82 12.06 35.79
N THR A 66 46.30 10.86 35.52
CA THR A 66 46.32 9.56 36.24
C THR A 66 44.93 8.95 36.08
N GLY A 67 44.70 7.73 35.59
CA GLY A 67 45.52 6.53 35.52
C GLY A 67 44.85 5.46 36.37
N GLN A 68 43.87 4.72 35.84
CA GLN A 68 43.57 3.35 36.29
C GLN A 68 42.62 2.59 35.35
N LYS A 69 42.76 1.27 35.45
CA LYS A 69 42.42 0.15 34.58
C LYS A 69 41.09 -0.50 35.02
N ALA A 70 40.62 -1.47 34.23
CA ALA A 70 39.56 -2.46 34.50
C ALA A 70 38.16 -2.00 34.05
N GLU A 71 37.29 -2.83 33.47
CA GLU A 71 37.29 -4.25 33.17
C GLU A 71 36.21 -4.50 32.11
N THR A 72 36.43 -5.53 31.30
CA THR A 72 35.44 -6.10 30.39
C THR A 72 34.37 -6.81 31.22
N GLU A 73 33.10 -6.48 31.03
CA GLU A 73 32.01 -7.37 31.42
C GLU A 73 30.91 -7.33 30.35
N SER A 74 30.79 -8.47 29.68
CA SER A 74 29.69 -8.87 28.84
C SER A 74 28.47 -9.13 29.72
N GLU A 75 27.31 -8.57 29.36
CA GLU A 75 26.05 -9.04 29.90
C GLU A 75 25.15 -9.49 28.75
N GLN A 76 25.03 -10.81 28.66
CA GLN A 76 23.99 -11.52 27.93
C GLN A 76 22.67 -11.29 28.67
N THR A 77 21.62 -10.93 27.93
CA THR A 77 20.22 -11.16 28.32
C THR A 77 19.56 -11.77 27.09
N GLU A 78 19.58 -13.10 27.00
CA GLU A 78 18.54 -14.03 27.47
C GLU A 78 17.23 -13.85 26.69
N SER A 79 17.06 -14.81 25.79
CA SER A 79 15.91 -15.10 24.95
C SER A 79 14.66 -15.38 25.80
N ALA A 80 13.60 -14.62 25.55
CA ALA A 80 12.24 -15.08 25.85
C ALA A 80 11.60 -15.49 24.52
N GLU A 81 11.61 -16.80 24.26
CA GLU A 81 10.68 -17.45 23.34
C GLU A 81 9.27 -17.24 23.89
N THR A 82 8.47 -16.40 23.23
CA THR A 82 7.02 -16.41 23.43
C THR A 82 6.46 -17.53 22.56
N GLU A 83 6.08 -18.64 23.18
CA GLU A 83 5.33 -19.73 22.56
C GLU A 83 4.12 -19.17 21.78
N LYS A 84 4.18 -19.29 20.45
CA LYS A 84 3.02 -19.12 19.59
C LYS A 84 2.11 -20.34 19.82
N SER A 85 1.10 -20.17 20.67
CA SER A 85 0.01 -21.15 20.80
C SER A 85 -0.58 -21.44 19.41
N PRO A 86 -0.86 -22.70 19.05
CA PRO A 86 -1.51 -23.02 17.78
C PRO A 86 -2.93 -22.45 17.82
N ILE A 87 -3.21 -21.49 16.94
CA ILE A 87 -4.59 -21.06 16.66
C ILE A 87 -5.21 -22.15 15.79
N ASP A 88 -6.30 -22.73 16.26
CA ASP A 88 -7.07 -23.74 15.54
C ASP A 88 -7.65 -23.09 14.28
N THR A 89 -7.18 -23.51 13.10
CA THR A 89 -7.50 -22.89 11.80
C THR A 89 -8.96 -23.02 11.42
N LYS A 90 -9.74 -23.77 12.22
CA LYS A 90 -11.17 -23.99 12.00
C LYS A 90 -12.04 -22.83 12.49
N ASP A 91 -11.60 -22.10 13.52
CA ASP A 91 -12.34 -20.95 14.06
C ASP A 91 -12.11 -19.68 13.21
N LEU A 92 -10.97 -19.59 12.51
CA LEU A 92 -10.66 -18.48 11.59
C LEU A 92 -11.57 -18.47 10.35
N ASP A 93 -11.95 -19.64 9.84
CA ASP A 93 -12.87 -19.74 8.69
C ASP A 93 -14.31 -19.33 9.06
N GLU A 94 -14.69 -19.40 10.35
CA GLU A 94 -16.02 -19.01 10.84
C GLU A 94 -16.06 -17.53 11.28
N GLU A 95 -14.98 -16.99 11.84
CA GLU A 95 -14.89 -15.58 12.24
C GLU A 95 -14.69 -14.61 11.05
N ILE A 96 -14.00 -15.04 9.98
CA ILE A 96 -13.90 -14.27 8.72
C ILE A 96 -15.25 -14.26 7.96
N ALA A 97 -16.14 -15.21 8.25
CA ALA A 97 -17.45 -15.30 7.62
C ALA A 97 -18.45 -14.23 8.10
N GLU A 98 -18.23 -13.58 9.24
CA GLU A 98 -19.21 -12.67 9.85
C GLU A 98 -19.11 -11.20 9.44
N PHE A 99 -18.05 -10.75 8.73
CA PHE A 99 -18.01 -9.38 8.22
C PHE A 99 -18.71 -9.27 6.85
N PRO A 100 -19.87 -8.59 6.77
CA PRO A 100 -20.58 -8.43 5.52
C PRO A 100 -19.77 -7.52 4.59
N VAL A 101 -19.31 -8.06 3.47
CA VAL A 101 -18.82 -7.24 2.36
C VAL A 101 -20.03 -6.54 1.78
N SER A 102 -19.99 -5.21 1.64
CA SER A 102 -21.10 -4.48 1.05
C SER A 102 -21.27 -4.83 -0.43
N ASP A 103 -22.51 -4.85 -0.93
CA ASP A 103 -22.80 -5.04 -2.37
C ASP A 103 -22.03 -4.05 -3.25
N VAL A 104 -21.82 -2.84 -2.73
CA VAL A 104 -21.04 -1.79 -3.40
C VAL A 104 -19.56 -2.18 -3.48
N GLY A 105 -18.97 -2.73 -2.42
CA GLY A 105 -17.60 -3.22 -2.42
C GLY A 105 -17.39 -4.37 -3.40
N VAL A 106 -18.31 -5.35 -3.42
CA VAL A 106 -18.27 -6.45 -4.39
C VAL A 106 -18.29 -5.92 -5.82
N LYS A 107 -19.25 -5.06 -6.13
CA LYS A 107 -19.38 -4.46 -7.47
C LYS A 107 -18.18 -3.59 -7.84
N ALA A 108 -17.61 -2.85 -6.89
CA ALA A 108 -16.41 -2.05 -7.14
C ALA A 108 -15.20 -2.93 -7.46
N GLY A 109 -15.06 -4.08 -6.79
CA GLY A 109 -14.03 -5.07 -7.09
C GLY A 109 -14.14 -5.63 -8.51
N GLU A 110 -15.35 -6.05 -8.91
CA GLU A 110 -15.61 -6.53 -10.28
C GLU A 110 -15.24 -5.49 -11.34
N ILE A 111 -15.72 -4.25 -11.17
CA ILE A 111 -15.41 -3.15 -12.08
C ILE A 111 -13.90 -2.84 -12.08
N LEU A 112 -13.23 -2.92 -10.94
CA LEU A 112 -11.79 -2.68 -10.85
C LEU A 112 -10.97 -3.73 -11.62
N ILE A 113 -11.40 -4.99 -11.65
CA ILE A 113 -10.79 -6.01 -12.52
C ILE A 113 -11.01 -5.67 -13.99
N GLU A 114 -12.23 -5.27 -14.38
CA GLU A 114 -12.54 -4.86 -15.76
C GLU A 114 -11.65 -3.70 -16.21
N LEU A 115 -11.56 -2.64 -15.40
CA LEU A 115 -10.75 -1.46 -15.69
C LEU A 115 -9.26 -1.78 -15.72
N THR A 116 -8.78 -2.63 -14.80
CA THR A 116 -7.39 -3.11 -14.80
C THR A 116 -7.08 -3.85 -16.09
N ASN A 117 -7.97 -4.73 -16.53
CA ASN A 117 -7.79 -5.48 -17.78
C ASN A 117 -7.85 -4.59 -19.02
N ALA A 118 -8.72 -3.58 -19.05
CA ALA A 118 -8.73 -2.59 -20.12
C ALA A 118 -7.40 -1.82 -20.20
N TYR A 119 -6.88 -1.36 -19.05
CA TYR A 119 -5.58 -0.69 -18.99
C TYR A 119 -4.42 -1.60 -19.42
N ARG A 120 -4.48 -2.90 -19.09
CA ARG A 120 -3.51 -3.89 -19.56
C ARG A 120 -3.56 -4.08 -21.07
N GLU A 121 -4.76 -4.18 -21.66
CA GLU A 121 -4.93 -4.28 -23.12
C GLU A 121 -4.40 -3.05 -23.85
N GLU A 122 -4.65 -1.85 -23.32
CA GLU A 122 -4.11 -0.59 -23.86
C GLU A 122 -2.57 -0.57 -23.89
N ASN A 123 -1.93 -1.36 -23.02
CA ASN A 123 -0.49 -1.52 -22.93
C ASN A 123 -0.01 -2.87 -23.50
N GLU A 124 -0.81 -3.50 -24.37
CA GLU A 124 -0.47 -4.74 -25.11
C GLU A 124 -0.18 -5.96 -24.20
N LEU A 125 -0.78 -5.99 -23.01
CA LEU A 125 -0.66 -7.08 -22.05
C LEU A 125 -1.90 -7.99 -22.06
N GLU A 126 -1.69 -9.27 -21.76
CA GLU A 126 -2.77 -10.24 -21.59
C GLU A 126 -3.64 -9.89 -20.36
N LYS A 127 -4.94 -10.17 -20.47
CA LYS A 127 -5.90 -10.03 -19.37
C LYS A 127 -5.59 -11.00 -18.25
N LEU A 128 -5.94 -10.59 -17.04
CA LEU A 128 -5.95 -11.41 -15.85
C LEU A 128 -7.33 -12.06 -15.70
N SER A 129 -7.36 -13.35 -15.38
CA SER A 129 -8.57 -14.04 -14.92
C SER A 129 -8.74 -13.89 -13.41
N ALA A 130 -9.97 -13.71 -12.94
CA ALA A 130 -10.25 -13.74 -11.52
C ALA A 130 -10.02 -15.15 -10.95
N ASP A 131 -9.39 -15.24 -9.78
CA ASP A 131 -9.19 -16.48 -9.02
C ASP A 131 -9.79 -16.34 -7.61
N ASP A 132 -10.65 -17.30 -7.24
CA ASP A 132 -11.37 -17.29 -5.96
C ASP A 132 -10.45 -17.43 -4.75
N THR A 133 -9.28 -18.06 -4.91
CA THR A 133 -8.32 -18.25 -3.82
C THR A 133 -7.59 -16.93 -3.52
N LEU A 134 -7.16 -16.21 -4.56
CA LEU A 134 -6.64 -14.85 -4.45
C LEU A 134 -7.71 -13.90 -3.92
N GLN A 135 -8.95 -14.04 -4.34
CA GLN A 135 -10.10 -13.28 -3.84
C GLN A 135 -10.29 -13.47 -2.33
N LYS A 136 -10.21 -14.73 -1.83
CA LYS A 136 -10.27 -15.06 -0.40
C LYS A 136 -9.12 -14.38 0.37
N ALA A 137 -7.90 -14.45 -0.15
CA ALA A 137 -6.72 -13.83 0.47
C ALA A 137 -6.88 -12.30 0.58
N CYS A 138 -7.29 -11.64 -0.51
CA CYS A 138 -7.59 -10.20 -0.53
C CYS A 138 -8.65 -9.83 0.51
N ARG A 139 -9.78 -10.55 0.53
CA ARG A 139 -10.87 -10.27 1.48
C ARG A 139 -10.41 -10.37 2.92
N SER A 140 -9.71 -11.45 3.26
CA SER A 140 -9.18 -11.65 4.61
C SER A 140 -8.27 -10.49 5.01
N TYR A 141 -7.37 -10.06 4.11
CA TYR A 141 -6.43 -9.01 4.45
C TYR A 141 -7.08 -7.62 4.53
N ALA A 142 -8.04 -7.29 3.66
CA ALA A 142 -8.77 -6.03 3.73
C ALA A 142 -9.51 -5.89 5.07
N ILE A 143 -10.08 -6.99 5.58
CA ILE A 143 -10.70 -7.05 6.92
C ILE A 143 -9.65 -6.86 8.02
N THR A 144 -8.48 -7.51 7.91
CA THR A 144 -7.36 -7.31 8.85
C THR A 144 -6.93 -5.85 8.95
N LEU A 145 -6.79 -5.16 7.81
CA LEU A 145 -6.42 -3.75 7.76
C LEU A 145 -7.45 -2.87 8.47
N ALA A 146 -8.74 -3.12 8.22
CA ALA A 146 -9.85 -2.41 8.85
C ALA A 146 -9.91 -2.68 10.37
N ASN A 147 -9.88 -3.94 10.80
CA ASN A 147 -9.95 -4.32 12.21
C ASN A 147 -8.79 -3.75 13.04
N ARG A 148 -7.61 -3.60 12.43
CA ARG A 148 -6.44 -3.02 13.09
C ARG A 148 -6.38 -1.49 12.97
N GLY A 149 -7.19 -0.89 12.11
CA GLY A 149 -7.12 0.54 11.81
C GLY A 149 -5.73 0.96 11.31
N GLN A 150 -5.04 0.07 10.60
CA GLN A 150 -3.66 0.25 10.14
C GLN A 150 -3.59 -0.01 8.64
N PHE A 151 -2.58 0.57 7.98
CA PHE A 151 -2.36 0.41 6.55
C PHE A 151 -0.91 0.04 6.26
N GLY A 152 -0.71 -1.02 5.51
CA GLY A 152 0.61 -1.53 5.14
C GLY A 152 0.53 -2.96 4.60
N HIS A 153 1.63 -3.47 4.05
CA HIS A 153 1.69 -4.81 3.45
C HIS A 153 1.82 -5.96 4.46
N GLU A 154 2.20 -5.66 5.71
CA GLU A 154 2.55 -6.66 6.74
C GLU A 154 1.94 -6.36 8.12
N VAL A 155 0.71 -5.84 8.14
CA VAL A 155 0.05 -5.31 9.35
C VAL A 155 -0.19 -6.39 10.43
N ASP A 156 -0.36 -7.65 10.04
CA ASP A 156 -0.49 -8.81 10.94
C ASP A 156 0.81 -9.62 11.05
N GLY A 157 1.92 -9.10 10.52
CA GLY A 157 3.22 -9.77 10.48
C GLY A 157 3.37 -10.80 9.36
N SER A 158 2.37 -10.96 8.49
CA SER A 158 2.45 -11.79 7.29
C SER A 158 2.81 -10.97 6.06
N THR A 159 3.53 -11.57 5.12
CA THR A 159 3.76 -11.02 3.78
C THR A 159 2.60 -11.37 2.83
N PRO A 160 2.42 -10.64 1.71
CA PRO A 160 1.41 -11.01 0.69
C PRO A 160 1.58 -12.45 0.17
N ALA A 161 2.84 -12.90 0.05
CA ALA A 161 3.22 -14.25 -0.35
C ALA A 161 2.75 -15.32 0.65
N GLU A 162 2.93 -15.07 1.95
CA GLU A 162 2.48 -15.98 3.00
C GLU A 162 0.95 -16.06 3.05
N ARG A 163 0.25 -14.93 3.04
CA ARG A 163 -1.23 -14.91 3.02
C ARG A 163 -1.81 -15.65 1.81
N THR A 164 -1.19 -15.45 0.65
CA THR A 164 -1.60 -16.15 -0.57
C THR A 164 -1.38 -17.67 -0.47
N THR A 165 -0.26 -18.07 0.14
CA THR A 165 0.05 -19.49 0.38
C THR A 165 -0.91 -20.12 1.38
N GLU A 166 -1.22 -19.41 2.47
CA GLU A 166 -2.16 -19.83 3.51
C GLU A 166 -3.59 -19.96 2.97
N ALA A 167 -4.00 -19.08 2.06
CA ALA A 167 -5.28 -19.20 1.35
C ALA A 167 -5.36 -20.43 0.44
N GLY A 168 -4.23 -21.09 0.15
CA GLY A 168 -4.15 -22.32 -0.64
C GLY A 168 -3.72 -22.12 -2.09
N TYR A 169 -3.37 -20.89 -2.49
CA TYR A 169 -2.94 -20.60 -3.85
C TYR A 169 -1.47 -21.02 -4.02
N LYS A 170 -1.19 -21.87 -5.02
CA LYS A 170 0.17 -22.31 -5.33
C LYS A 170 0.73 -21.44 -6.43
N TRP A 171 1.81 -20.71 -6.14
CA TRP A 171 2.32 -19.68 -7.03
C TRP A 171 3.80 -19.81 -7.32
N GLN A 172 4.22 -19.12 -8.38
CA GLN A 172 5.62 -18.83 -8.69
C GLN A 172 5.88 -17.32 -8.87
N TYR A 173 4.82 -16.50 -8.91
CA TYR A 173 4.89 -15.04 -8.83
C TYR A 173 3.65 -14.51 -8.07
N ILE A 174 3.88 -13.53 -7.19
CA ILE A 174 2.85 -12.77 -6.46
C ILE A 174 3.27 -11.31 -6.40
N ALA A 175 2.31 -10.41 -6.59
CA ALA A 175 2.42 -8.99 -6.31
C ALA A 175 1.12 -8.47 -5.68
N GLU A 176 1.20 -7.37 -4.92
CA GLU A 176 0.06 -6.76 -4.23
C GLU A 176 -0.01 -5.26 -4.49
N ASN A 177 -1.21 -4.76 -4.76
CA ASN A 177 -1.54 -3.35 -4.64
C ASN A 177 -2.53 -3.14 -3.49
N LEU A 178 -2.33 -2.06 -2.74
CA LEU A 178 -3.21 -1.65 -1.66
C LEU A 178 -3.73 -0.23 -1.91
N LEU A 179 -4.92 0.08 -1.38
CA LEU A 179 -5.44 1.44 -1.31
C LEU A 179 -6.09 1.64 0.07
N TYR A 180 -5.87 2.84 0.63
CA TYR A 180 -6.61 3.36 1.77
C TYR A 180 -7.24 4.69 1.38
N ARG A 181 -8.52 4.87 1.70
CA ARG A 181 -9.25 6.13 1.45
C ARG A 181 -10.18 6.44 2.61
N GLU A 182 -10.06 7.64 3.16
CA GLU A 182 -11.03 8.21 4.09
C GLU A 182 -12.16 8.92 3.35
N GLY A 183 -13.28 9.10 4.04
CA GLY A 183 -14.36 9.96 3.57
C GLY A 183 -15.12 9.35 2.40
N TYR A 184 -15.26 8.02 2.38
CA TYR A 184 -16.18 7.39 1.45
C TYR A 184 -17.62 7.79 1.82
N THR A 185 -18.23 8.60 0.96
CA THR A 185 -19.68 8.67 0.79
C THR A 185 -20.10 7.47 -0.06
N GLU A 186 -21.35 7.01 0.03
CA GLU A 186 -21.92 5.93 -0.80
C GLU A 186 -21.95 6.33 -2.29
N ASP A 187 -20.79 6.61 -2.87
CA ASP A 187 -20.57 6.97 -4.25
C ASP A 187 -20.54 5.69 -5.08
N ASP A 188 -20.95 5.78 -6.34
CA ASP A 188 -21.10 4.66 -7.26
C ASP A 188 -19.89 3.71 -7.20
N ALA A 189 -20.14 2.40 -7.11
CA ALA A 189 -19.11 1.35 -7.17
C ALA A 189 -18.10 1.59 -8.32
N ARG A 190 -18.59 2.14 -9.43
CA ARG A 190 -17.76 2.53 -10.57
C ARG A 190 -16.79 3.67 -10.24
N GLU A 191 -17.25 4.73 -9.59
CA GLU A 191 -16.40 5.87 -9.22
C GLU A 191 -15.27 5.43 -8.29
N LEU A 192 -15.57 4.55 -7.32
CA LEU A 192 -14.57 3.99 -6.43
C LEU A 192 -13.51 3.18 -7.19
N ALA A 193 -13.94 2.34 -8.14
CA ALA A 193 -13.02 1.57 -8.98
C ALA A 193 -12.16 2.46 -9.88
N GLU A 194 -12.75 3.48 -10.53
CA GLU A 194 -12.04 4.45 -11.37
C GLU A 194 -11.04 5.26 -10.57
N PHE A 195 -11.42 5.72 -9.37
CA PHE A 195 -10.51 6.39 -8.44
C PHE A 195 -9.35 5.48 -8.05
N THR A 196 -9.63 4.22 -7.67
CA THR A 196 -8.60 3.26 -7.25
C THR A 196 -7.60 3.01 -8.36
N LEU A 197 -8.07 2.73 -9.59
CA LEU A 197 -7.19 2.51 -10.73
C LEU A 197 -6.33 3.74 -11.00
N LYS A 198 -6.92 4.93 -11.01
CA LYS A 198 -6.19 6.18 -11.25
C LYS A 198 -5.06 6.38 -10.23
N GLN A 199 -5.35 6.19 -8.94
CA GLN A 199 -4.33 6.32 -7.89
C GLN A 199 -3.17 5.33 -8.08
N TRP A 200 -3.46 4.10 -8.53
CA TRP A 200 -2.44 3.12 -8.84
C TRP A 200 -1.64 3.43 -10.11
N GLN A 201 -2.29 3.97 -11.15
CA GLN A 201 -1.60 4.42 -12.37
C GLN A 201 -0.62 5.56 -12.10
N GLU A 202 -1.00 6.50 -11.23
CA GLU A 202 -0.17 7.67 -10.87
C GLU A 202 1.00 7.31 -9.94
N SER A 203 0.99 6.11 -9.34
CA SER A 203 2.05 5.65 -8.44
C SER A 203 2.98 4.65 -9.14
N PRO A 204 4.28 4.95 -9.32
CA PRO A 204 5.20 4.07 -10.05
C PRO A 204 5.26 2.63 -9.52
N GLY A 205 5.19 2.45 -8.19
CA GLY A 205 5.21 1.13 -7.55
C GLY A 205 3.97 0.31 -7.86
N HIS A 206 2.78 0.92 -7.74
CA HIS A 206 1.52 0.25 -8.04
C HIS A 206 1.34 0.02 -9.56
N ASN A 207 1.75 0.98 -10.38
CA ASN A 207 1.64 0.88 -11.84
C ASN A 207 2.55 -0.23 -12.41
N LYS A 208 3.70 -0.47 -11.78
CA LYS A 208 4.56 -1.62 -12.11
C LYS A 208 3.82 -2.95 -11.95
N ASN A 209 2.95 -3.09 -10.94
CA ASN A 209 2.16 -4.31 -10.75
C ASN A 209 1.01 -4.40 -11.76
N LEU A 210 0.32 -3.28 -12.05
CA LEU A 210 -0.71 -3.21 -13.09
C LEU A 210 -0.18 -3.68 -14.46
N LEU A 211 1.04 -3.28 -14.79
CA LEU A 211 1.70 -3.57 -16.06
C LEU A 211 2.69 -4.75 -16.00
N ALA A 212 2.65 -5.56 -14.94
CA ALA A 212 3.46 -6.76 -14.86
C ALA A 212 2.98 -7.79 -15.91
N SER A 213 3.91 -8.35 -16.69
CA SER A 213 3.63 -9.38 -17.69
C SER A 213 3.68 -10.81 -17.13
N GLN A 214 4.14 -10.96 -15.89
CA GLN A 214 4.26 -12.25 -15.21
C GLN A 214 2.92 -12.87 -14.78
N PRO A 215 1.99 -12.14 -14.14
CA PRO A 215 0.74 -12.72 -13.64
C PRO A 215 -0.24 -13.02 -14.77
N SER A 216 -1.04 -14.06 -14.57
CA SER A 216 -2.18 -14.44 -15.42
C SER A 216 -3.51 -14.39 -14.67
N GLU A 217 -3.47 -14.27 -13.35
CA GLU A 217 -4.63 -14.29 -12.47
C GLU A 217 -4.61 -13.12 -11.49
N CYS A 218 -5.78 -12.77 -10.96
CA CYS A 218 -5.89 -11.78 -9.89
C CYS A 218 -7.04 -12.10 -8.92
N GLY A 219 -6.98 -11.48 -7.75
CA GLY A 219 -8.10 -11.36 -6.81
C GLY A 219 -8.14 -9.95 -6.25
N VAL A 220 -9.30 -9.47 -5.86
CA VAL A 220 -9.51 -8.09 -5.39
C VAL A 220 -10.53 -8.02 -4.27
N ALA A 221 -10.27 -7.30 -3.18
CA ALA A 221 -11.31 -7.02 -2.20
C ALA A 221 -11.37 -5.53 -1.90
N VAL A 222 -12.60 -5.01 -1.92
CA VAL A 222 -12.93 -3.64 -1.52
C VAL A 222 -13.76 -3.75 -0.24
N PHE A 223 -13.15 -3.42 0.88
CA PHE A 223 -13.81 -3.39 2.18
C PHE A 223 -14.14 -1.94 2.54
N ILE A 224 -15.41 -1.68 2.82
CA ILE A 224 -15.91 -0.35 3.20
C ILE A 224 -16.40 -0.46 4.65
N ASP A 225 -15.68 0.18 5.56
CA ASP A 225 -16.13 0.35 6.94
C ASP A 225 -17.16 1.48 6.99
N SER A 226 -18.42 1.11 7.24
CA SER A 226 -19.54 2.06 7.27
C SER A 226 -19.53 2.97 8.50
N GLU A 227 -18.89 2.57 9.59
CA GLU A 227 -18.80 3.37 10.82
C GLU A 227 -17.75 4.46 10.66
N SER A 228 -16.53 4.07 10.26
CA SER A 228 -15.42 5.00 10.08
C SER A 228 -15.44 5.72 8.72
N LYS A 229 -16.24 5.25 7.76
CA LYS A 229 -16.27 5.71 6.37
C LYS A 229 -14.91 5.59 5.66
N VAL A 230 -14.18 4.55 6.02
CA VAL A 230 -12.88 4.23 5.44
C VAL A 230 -13.02 3.06 4.47
N THR A 231 -12.36 3.17 3.33
CA THR A 231 -12.26 2.09 2.35
C THR A 231 -10.85 1.53 2.31
N TYR A 232 -10.76 0.20 2.35
CA TYR A 232 -9.54 -0.57 2.16
C TYR A 232 -9.67 -1.41 0.88
N VAL A 233 -8.76 -1.23 -0.06
CA VAL A 233 -8.69 -2.06 -1.28
C VAL A 233 -7.42 -2.89 -1.23
N THR A 234 -7.56 -4.17 -1.55
CA THR A 234 -6.46 -5.13 -1.72
C THR A 234 -6.61 -5.75 -3.10
N MET A 235 -5.52 -5.85 -3.87
CA MET A 235 -5.51 -6.58 -5.13
C MET A 235 -4.23 -7.40 -5.23
N LEU A 236 -4.37 -8.71 -5.41
CA LEU A 236 -3.28 -9.64 -5.63
C LEU A 236 -3.20 -10.00 -7.11
N TYR A 237 -1.98 -10.11 -7.61
CA TYR A 237 -1.66 -10.56 -8.97
C TYR A 237 -0.87 -11.85 -8.88
N GLY A 238 -1.40 -12.93 -9.46
CA GLY A 238 -0.86 -14.28 -9.33
C GLY A 238 -0.38 -14.90 -10.63
N PHE A 239 0.68 -15.68 -10.51
CA PHE A 239 1.05 -16.67 -11.52
C PHE A 239 1.07 -18.07 -10.92
N PRO A 240 0.18 -18.99 -11.36
CA PRO A 240 0.10 -20.32 -10.78
C PRO A 240 1.40 -21.08 -10.92
N LYS A 241 1.71 -21.91 -9.93
CA LYS A 241 2.93 -22.74 -9.91
C LYS A 241 3.02 -23.69 -11.10
N ASP A 242 1.87 -24.23 -11.52
CA ASP A 242 1.81 -25.25 -12.58
C ASP A 242 1.58 -24.64 -13.98
N ALA A 243 1.39 -23.31 -14.05
CA ALA A 243 1.21 -22.60 -15.31
C ALA A 243 2.53 -22.50 -16.10
N LYS A 244 2.43 -22.70 -17.42
CA LYS A 244 3.57 -22.67 -18.35
C LYS A 244 3.45 -21.49 -19.32
N ARG A 245 4.59 -20.90 -19.65
CA ARG A 245 4.70 -19.88 -20.71
C ARG A 245 5.39 -20.46 -21.93
N LYS A 246 4.87 -20.19 -23.12
CA LYS A 246 5.55 -20.41 -24.40
C LYS A 246 6.25 -19.12 -24.80
N LEU A 247 7.50 -19.24 -25.19
CA LEU A 247 8.18 -18.19 -25.94
C LEU A 247 7.66 -18.25 -27.37
N VAL A 248 6.98 -17.20 -27.81
CA VAL A 248 6.50 -16.99 -29.17
C VAL A 248 7.38 -15.91 -29.79
N VAL A 249 8.06 -16.24 -30.89
CA VAL A 249 8.78 -15.24 -31.66
C VAL A 249 7.78 -14.57 -32.59
N ASP A 250 7.70 -13.25 -32.51
CA ASP A 250 6.95 -12.43 -33.45
C ASP A 250 7.57 -12.59 -34.85
N PRO A 251 6.81 -13.07 -35.85
CA PRO A 251 7.33 -13.29 -37.19
C PRO A 251 7.63 -12.00 -37.96
N GLU A 252 7.08 -10.86 -37.56
CA GLU A 252 7.28 -9.55 -38.21
C GLU A 252 8.45 -8.77 -37.59
N THR A 253 8.55 -8.77 -36.26
CA THR A 253 9.58 -8.00 -35.54
C THR A 253 10.80 -8.84 -35.15
N GLY A 254 10.67 -10.17 -35.10
CA GLY A 254 11.68 -11.09 -34.57
C GLY A 254 11.81 -11.05 -33.05
N GLU A 255 10.98 -10.28 -32.35
CA GLU A 255 11.01 -10.19 -30.89
C GLU A 255 10.44 -11.44 -30.24
N THR A 256 11.01 -11.84 -29.10
CA THR A 256 10.50 -12.98 -28.33
C THR A 256 9.48 -12.49 -27.32
N VAL A 257 8.20 -12.80 -27.56
CA VAL A 257 7.09 -12.55 -26.66
C VAL A 257 6.82 -13.78 -25.80
N LYS A 258 6.64 -13.63 -24.49
CA LYS A 258 6.15 -14.73 -23.64
C LYS A 258 4.63 -14.75 -23.71
N LYS A 259 4.04 -15.84 -24.20
CA LYS A 259 2.59 -16.09 -24.16
C LYS A 259 2.25 -17.21 -23.20
N MET A 260 1.06 -17.15 -22.63
CA MET A 260 0.51 -18.23 -21.82
C MET A 260 0.22 -19.48 -22.66
N ILE A 261 0.37 -20.66 -22.05
CA ILE A 261 -0.09 -21.93 -22.62
C ILE A 261 -1.32 -22.34 -21.81
N GLU A 262 -2.47 -22.43 -22.49
CA GLU A 262 -3.71 -23.05 -21.97
C GLU A 262 -3.50 -24.53 -21.62
#